data_AF-A0A1B0FNN6-F1
#
_entry.id   AF-A0A1B0FNN6-F1
#
_cell.length_a   1.000
_cell.length_b   1.000
_cell.length_c   1.000
_cell.angle_alpha   90.00
_cell.angle_beta   90.00
_cell.angle_gamma   90.00
#
_symmetry.space_group_name_H-M   'P 1'
#
loop_
_entity.id
_entity.type
_entity.pdbx_description
1 polymer ?
#
loop_
_entity_poly.entity_id
_entity_poly.type
_entity_poly.pdbx_seq_one_letter_code
_entity_poly.pdbx_strand_id
1 'polypeptide(L)'
;MSEIVFAVLTISDTCHQDSSKDRSGPRLIQLLKDSFAKSVVFKEIIPDDRDLIENRLRQLSRADVGISAIFTTGGTGFAPRDVTPEATKQVLDKDCSQLSMAIALHSLEKTKFAALSRGVCGIAGKTLILNFPGSEKAVVECFEYVKDLLPHALHLLNNNSALVLQTHKDLQEDQVVHLQHSCPHKTNTGADADRNSPFPMIQVNDALHIIMKTIRPQKNLKNFLLEFESPIDVPPFKASIKDGYAMKSSGFSGSKKVLGYIAAGDPIVAAELAEDECFKINTGAPLPEQADCVVQVEDTKLLKCKKDGSEDLVEILVEPKKDLDVRSSGYDLAKNSKLFPSLDFSPVVINSLLASVGRSTLLTKPSIAVISTGNELLSPQQPAQSNKIYDSNTTLLQELLQYFNFPAEITAVLSDEYSIFLF
;
A
#
# COMPACT_ATOMS: atom_id res chain seq x y z
N MET A 1 -16.61 -22.35 26.15
CA MET A 1 -15.76 -22.56 24.96
C MET A 1 -15.61 -24.04 24.69
N SER A 2 -15.89 -24.44 23.45
CA SER A 2 -15.51 -25.74 22.89
C SER A 2 -14.00 -25.92 22.95
N GLU A 3 -13.53 -27.16 23.01
CA GLU A 3 -12.12 -27.50 22.95
C GLU A 3 -11.53 -27.03 21.60
N ILE A 4 -10.37 -26.35 21.64
CA ILE A 4 -9.69 -25.88 20.43
C ILE A 4 -8.50 -26.79 20.16
N VAL A 5 -8.45 -27.40 18.98
CA VAL A 5 -7.36 -28.29 18.60
C VAL A 5 -6.35 -27.54 17.74
N PHE A 6 -5.12 -27.45 18.20
CA PHE A 6 -3.99 -26.87 17.49
C PHE A 6 -3.01 -27.94 17.03
N ALA A 7 -2.24 -27.66 15.99
CA ALA A 7 -1.05 -28.43 15.64
C ALA A 7 0.18 -27.53 15.61
N VAL A 8 1.29 -28.03 16.13
CA VAL A 8 2.61 -27.40 16.06
C VAL A 8 3.56 -28.33 15.32
N LEU A 9 4.06 -27.86 14.18
CA LEU A 9 5.03 -28.59 13.36
C LEU A 9 6.39 -27.89 13.42
N THR A 10 7.37 -28.55 14.04
CA THR A 10 8.75 -28.08 13.96
C THR A 10 9.35 -28.59 12.65
N ILE A 11 9.72 -27.67 11.76
CA ILE A 11 10.32 -27.98 10.47
C ILE A 11 11.82 -27.72 10.58
N SER A 12 12.58 -28.81 10.67
CA SER A 12 14.04 -28.76 10.80
C SER A 12 14.66 -30.13 10.57
N ASP A 13 15.58 -30.23 9.61
CA ASP A 13 16.43 -31.42 9.41
C ASP A 13 17.18 -31.80 10.70
N THR A 14 17.66 -30.79 11.45
CA THR A 14 18.44 -30.99 12.67
C THR A 14 17.57 -31.51 13.81
N CYS A 15 16.37 -30.96 14.00
CA CYS A 15 15.46 -31.42 15.05
C CYS A 15 14.83 -32.77 14.69
N HIS A 16 14.67 -33.08 13.40
CA HIS A 16 14.19 -34.38 12.96
C HIS A 16 15.20 -35.50 13.25
N GLN A 17 16.49 -35.22 13.07
CA GLN A 17 17.57 -36.15 13.45
C GLN A 17 17.73 -36.27 14.97
N ASP A 18 17.57 -35.17 15.70
CA ASP A 18 17.70 -35.11 17.14
C ASP A 18 16.65 -34.17 17.75
N SER A 19 15.56 -34.78 18.24
CA SER A 19 14.43 -34.05 18.80
C SER A 19 14.78 -33.25 20.06
N SER A 20 15.90 -33.52 20.73
CA SER A 20 16.32 -32.77 21.93
C SER A 20 16.74 -31.33 21.61
N LYS A 21 17.03 -31.03 20.34
CA LYS A 21 17.42 -29.70 19.87
C LYS A 21 16.23 -28.79 19.61
N ASP A 22 15.01 -29.33 19.56
CA ASP A 22 13.81 -28.52 19.38
C ASP A 22 13.48 -27.75 20.66
N ARG A 23 13.72 -26.43 20.61
CA ARG A 23 13.33 -25.48 21.67
C ARG A 23 12.07 -24.69 21.28
N SER A 24 11.88 -24.44 20.00
CA SER A 24 10.84 -23.56 19.47
C SER A 24 9.46 -24.21 19.51
N GLY A 25 9.36 -25.49 19.12
CA GLY A 25 8.11 -26.26 19.19
C GLY A 25 7.55 -26.36 20.61
N PRO A 26 8.33 -26.86 21.59
CA PRO A 26 7.90 -26.92 22.99
C PRO A 26 7.49 -25.57 23.57
N ARG A 27 8.22 -24.50 23.22
CA ARG A 27 7.90 -23.14 23.68
C ARG A 27 6.56 -22.67 23.12
N LEU A 28 6.29 -22.90 21.83
CA LEU A 28 5.00 -22.53 21.23
C LEU A 28 3.83 -23.30 21.85
N ILE A 29 4.03 -24.59 22.13
CA ILE A 29 3.02 -25.42 22.81
C ILE A 29 2.70 -24.84 24.20
N GLN A 30 3.71 -24.39 24.94
CA GLN A 30 3.50 -23.76 26.24
C GLN A 30 2.68 -22.47 26.08
N LEU A 31 3.06 -21.59 25.16
CA LEU A 31 2.33 -20.33 24.90
C LEU A 31 0.87 -20.56 24.51
N LEU A 32 0.58 -21.57 23.69
CA LEU A 32 -0.77 -21.96 23.32
C LEU A 32 -1.57 -22.45 24.53
N LYS A 33 -0.99 -23.29 25.37
CA LYS A 33 -1.66 -23.79 26.59
C LYS A 33 -1.92 -22.68 27.61
N ASP A 34 -0.98 -21.76 27.76
CA ASP A 34 -1.08 -20.62 28.67
C ASP A 34 -2.17 -19.64 28.19
N SER A 35 -2.32 -19.47 26.88
CA SER A 35 -3.29 -18.54 26.28
C SER A 35 -4.69 -19.15 26.10
N PHE A 36 -4.79 -20.48 25.96
CA PHE A 36 -6.04 -21.18 25.64
C PHE A 36 -6.27 -22.36 26.59
N ALA A 37 -7.00 -22.11 27.69
CA ALA A 37 -7.21 -23.06 28.79
C ALA A 37 -7.84 -24.42 28.40
N LYS A 38 -8.56 -24.49 27.27
CA LYS A 38 -9.16 -25.74 26.73
C LYS A 38 -8.55 -26.12 25.38
N SER A 39 -7.24 -25.96 25.24
CA SER A 39 -6.53 -26.33 24.01
C SER A 39 -5.92 -27.72 24.07
N VAL A 40 -6.07 -28.46 22.97
CA VAL A 40 -5.33 -29.69 22.70
C VAL A 40 -4.31 -29.37 21.62
N VAL A 41 -3.04 -29.67 21.87
CA VAL A 41 -1.96 -29.36 20.91
C VAL A 41 -1.32 -30.65 20.44
N PHE A 42 -1.54 -30.97 19.17
CA PHE A 42 -0.77 -31.97 18.45
C PHE A 42 0.62 -31.43 18.14
N LYS A 43 1.66 -32.25 18.28
CA LYS A 43 3.04 -31.85 17.97
C LYS A 43 3.73 -32.88 17.10
N GLU A 44 4.56 -32.41 16.18
CA GLU A 44 5.37 -33.27 15.32
C GLU A 44 6.59 -32.52 14.79
N ILE A 45 7.65 -33.27 14.48
CA ILE A 45 8.88 -32.73 13.89
C ILE A 45 9.06 -33.34 12.50
N ILE A 46 9.19 -32.48 11.49
CA ILE A 46 9.30 -32.85 10.07
C ILE A 46 10.62 -32.28 9.54
N PRO A 47 11.35 -33.00 8.67
CA PRO A 47 12.53 -32.44 8.03
C PRO A 47 12.17 -31.29 7.06
N ASP A 48 13.17 -30.55 6.60
CA ASP A 48 13.04 -29.48 5.62
C ASP A 48 12.81 -30.04 4.20
N ASP A 49 11.72 -30.78 4.04
CA ASP A 49 11.33 -31.46 2.81
C ASP A 49 9.95 -30.98 2.35
N ARG A 50 9.91 -30.39 1.16
CA ARG A 50 8.72 -29.73 0.64
C ARG A 50 7.52 -30.67 0.56
N ASP A 51 7.71 -31.88 0.05
CA ASP A 51 6.62 -32.83 -0.18
C ASP A 51 6.10 -33.37 1.15
N LEU A 52 6.98 -33.64 2.11
CA LEU A 52 6.56 -34.07 3.45
C LEU A 52 5.79 -32.97 4.19
N ILE A 53 6.26 -31.72 4.13
CA ILE A 53 5.56 -30.58 4.75
C ILE A 53 4.19 -30.39 4.10
N GLU A 54 4.11 -30.36 2.76
CA GLU A 54 2.86 -30.17 2.02
C GLU A 54 1.84 -31.27 2.35
N ASN A 55 2.26 -32.53 2.25
CA ASN A 55 1.39 -33.67 2.55
C ASN A 55 0.87 -33.63 3.99
N ARG A 56 1.73 -33.24 4.94
CA ARG A 56 1.34 -33.22 6.34
C ARG A 56 0.40 -32.07 6.66
N LEU A 57 0.65 -30.87 6.13
CA LEU A 57 -0.27 -29.74 6.22
C LEU A 57 -1.63 -30.11 5.62
N ARG A 58 -1.65 -30.69 4.41
CA ARG A 58 -2.88 -31.13 3.75
C ARG A 58 -3.64 -32.17 4.58
N GLN A 59 -2.95 -33.11 5.21
CA GLN A 59 -3.56 -34.13 6.06
C GLN A 59 -4.20 -33.54 7.32
N LEU A 60 -3.50 -32.60 7.98
CA LEU A 60 -3.94 -31.95 9.22
C LEU A 60 -5.09 -30.97 8.98
N SER A 61 -5.15 -30.35 7.80
CA SER A 61 -6.23 -29.43 7.41
C SER A 61 -7.53 -30.11 6.95
N ARG A 62 -7.60 -31.45 6.95
CA ARG A 62 -8.83 -32.16 6.57
C ARG A 62 -9.92 -31.99 7.64
N ALA A 63 -11.17 -31.89 7.17
CA ALA A 63 -12.32 -31.63 8.02
C ALA A 63 -12.56 -32.72 9.09
N ASP A 64 -12.23 -33.98 8.80
CA ASP A 64 -12.35 -35.12 9.71
C ASP A 64 -11.31 -35.12 10.85
N VAL A 65 -10.20 -34.39 10.68
CA VAL A 65 -9.14 -34.28 11.70
C VAL A 65 -9.48 -33.21 12.75
N GLY A 66 -10.19 -32.14 12.36
CA GLY A 66 -10.71 -31.14 13.30
C GLY A 66 -9.68 -30.15 13.86
N ILE A 67 -8.53 -29.95 13.20
CA ILE A 67 -7.54 -28.95 13.63
C ILE A 67 -8.00 -27.54 13.25
N SER A 68 -8.05 -26.67 14.26
CA SER A 68 -8.48 -25.27 14.12
C SER A 68 -7.36 -24.38 13.56
N ALA A 69 -6.13 -24.53 14.08
CA ALA A 69 -4.97 -23.88 13.50
C ALA A 69 -3.70 -24.74 13.55
N ILE A 70 -2.87 -24.60 12.53
CA ILE A 70 -1.55 -25.20 12.40
C ILE A 70 -0.51 -24.09 12.48
N PHE A 71 0.47 -24.26 13.35
CA PHE A 71 1.64 -23.40 13.44
C PHE A 71 2.86 -24.20 13.01
N THR A 72 3.69 -23.63 12.15
CA THR A 72 5.00 -24.20 11.86
C THR A 72 6.10 -23.37 12.51
N THR A 73 7.21 -23.99 12.90
CA THR A 73 8.41 -23.26 13.34
C THR A 73 9.60 -23.74 12.51
N GLY A 74 10.27 -22.84 11.80
CA GLY A 74 11.44 -23.17 10.99
C GLY A 74 11.16 -23.31 9.50
N GLY A 75 12.23 -23.42 8.72
CA GLY A 75 12.20 -23.53 7.26
C GLY A 75 11.72 -22.28 6.51
N THR A 76 11.68 -21.10 7.16
CA THR A 76 11.20 -19.84 6.56
C THR A 76 12.32 -18.90 6.10
N GLY A 77 13.59 -19.23 6.34
CA GLY A 77 14.73 -18.38 6.01
C GLY A 77 15.08 -18.35 4.51
N PHE A 78 16.29 -17.91 4.17
CA PHE A 78 16.79 -17.87 2.79
C PHE A 78 17.70 -19.05 2.42
N ALA A 79 17.94 -20.00 3.34
CA ALA A 79 18.81 -21.13 3.05
C ALA A 79 18.16 -22.06 2.00
N PRO A 80 18.95 -22.81 1.21
CA PRO A 80 18.40 -23.71 0.19
C PRO A 80 17.44 -24.79 0.72
N ARG A 81 17.54 -25.13 2.01
CA ARG A 81 16.66 -26.07 2.68
C ARG A 81 15.40 -25.39 3.23
N ASP A 82 15.36 -24.07 3.40
CA ASP A 82 14.18 -23.36 3.90
C ASP A 82 13.05 -23.39 2.86
N VAL A 83 12.12 -24.33 2.97
CA VAL A 83 11.03 -24.55 1.98
C VAL A 83 9.63 -24.51 2.57
N THR A 84 9.49 -24.14 3.84
CA THR A 84 8.19 -24.10 4.55
C THR A 84 7.16 -23.19 3.86
N PRO A 85 7.49 -21.95 3.44
CA PRO A 85 6.53 -21.08 2.77
C PRO A 85 6.05 -21.64 1.42
N GLU A 86 6.96 -22.24 0.65
CA GLU A 86 6.66 -22.86 -0.64
C GLU A 86 5.70 -24.04 -0.48
N ALA A 87 5.96 -24.92 0.49
CA ALA A 87 5.09 -26.04 0.82
C ALA A 87 3.72 -25.56 1.33
N THR A 88 3.71 -24.55 2.21
CA THR A 88 2.48 -24.01 2.79
C THR A 88 1.57 -23.44 1.70
N LYS A 89 2.10 -22.64 0.77
CA LYS A 89 1.32 -22.02 -0.32
C LYS A 89 0.58 -23.02 -1.21
N GLN A 90 1.09 -24.24 -1.38
CA GLN A 90 0.42 -25.28 -2.19
C GLN A 90 -0.83 -25.87 -1.53
N VAL A 91 -0.99 -25.68 -0.21
CA VAL A 91 -2.10 -26.23 0.57
C VAL A 91 -3.22 -25.21 0.78
N LEU A 92 -2.94 -23.91 0.61
CA LEU A 92 -3.89 -22.84 0.93
C LEU A 92 -5.01 -22.73 -0.10
N ASP A 93 -6.26 -22.66 0.38
CA ASP A 93 -7.41 -22.22 -0.41
C ASP A 93 -7.50 -20.69 -0.48
N LYS A 94 -7.08 -20.01 0.58
CA LYS A 94 -7.08 -18.55 0.68
C LYS A 94 -5.79 -18.06 1.34
N ASP A 95 -5.16 -17.09 0.70
CA ASP A 95 -4.00 -16.39 1.27
C ASP A 95 -4.45 -15.38 2.34
N CYS A 96 -3.73 -15.32 3.46
CA CYS A 96 -3.92 -14.32 4.52
C CYS A 96 -2.71 -13.37 4.54
N SER A 97 -2.51 -12.67 3.43
CA SER A 97 -1.33 -11.81 3.22
C SER A 97 -1.24 -10.66 4.23
N GLN A 98 -2.36 -10.09 4.67
CA GLN A 98 -2.37 -9.05 5.72
C GLN A 98 -1.89 -9.59 7.07
N LEU A 99 -2.25 -10.83 7.43
CA LEU A 99 -1.78 -11.44 8.67
C LEU A 99 -0.27 -11.71 8.61
N SER A 100 0.20 -12.23 7.47
CA SER A 100 1.63 -12.44 7.20
C SER A 100 2.41 -11.13 7.31
N MET A 101 1.91 -10.06 6.69
CA MET A 101 2.50 -8.74 6.71
C MET A 101 2.54 -8.15 8.12
N ALA A 102 1.45 -8.30 8.88
CA ALA A 102 1.35 -7.75 10.22
C ALA A 102 2.30 -8.43 11.22
N ILE A 103 2.43 -9.76 11.14
CA ILE A 103 3.46 -10.50 11.90
C ILE A 103 4.86 -9.98 11.52
N ALA A 104 5.15 -9.85 10.22
CA ALA A 104 6.46 -9.40 9.75
C ALA A 104 6.79 -7.98 10.25
N LEU A 105 5.85 -7.04 10.17
CA LEU A 105 6.02 -5.67 10.65
C LEU A 105 6.24 -5.63 12.16
N HIS A 106 5.45 -6.39 12.95
CA HIS A 106 5.63 -6.46 14.40
C HIS A 106 7.00 -7.05 14.78
N SER A 107 7.45 -8.09 14.09
CA SER A 107 8.78 -8.67 14.31
C SER A 107 9.92 -7.70 13.92
N LEU A 108 9.72 -6.86 12.89
CA LEU A 108 10.70 -5.85 12.47
C LEU A 108 10.92 -4.74 13.52
N GLU A 109 9.89 -4.42 14.32
CA GLU A 109 10.03 -3.51 15.47
C GLU A 109 10.98 -4.07 16.54
N LYS A 110 11.08 -5.40 16.65
CA LYS A 110 11.94 -6.09 17.63
C LYS A 110 13.34 -6.35 17.09
N THR A 111 13.47 -6.66 15.80
CA THR A 111 14.77 -6.97 15.18
C THR A 111 14.77 -6.79 13.67
N LYS A 112 15.82 -6.15 13.14
CA LYS A 112 16.05 -6.04 11.69
C LYS A 112 16.21 -7.39 10.98
N PHE A 113 16.60 -8.44 11.70
CA PHE A 113 16.77 -9.79 11.14
C PHE A 113 15.44 -10.45 10.77
N ALA A 114 14.30 -9.94 11.26
CA ALA A 114 12.98 -10.43 10.89
C ALA A 114 12.71 -10.34 9.38
N ALA A 115 13.39 -9.41 8.68
CA ALA A 115 13.34 -9.28 7.22
C ALA A 115 13.80 -10.54 6.45
N LEU A 116 14.50 -11.46 7.11
CA LEU A 116 15.01 -12.69 6.50
C LEU A 116 14.01 -13.85 6.57
N SER A 117 12.84 -13.66 7.18
CA SER A 117 11.77 -14.67 7.19
C SER A 117 10.83 -14.44 6.01
N ARG A 118 10.51 -15.53 5.29
CA ARG A 118 9.54 -15.58 4.20
C ARG A 118 8.22 -16.24 4.62
N GLY A 119 7.97 -16.35 5.94
CA GLY A 119 6.80 -17.03 6.48
C GLY A 119 5.49 -16.48 5.91
N VAL A 120 4.54 -17.38 5.64
CA VAL A 120 3.20 -17.02 5.16
C VAL A 120 2.12 -17.53 6.11
N CYS A 121 0.94 -16.93 6.00
CA CYS A 121 -0.27 -17.33 6.68
C CYS A 121 -1.39 -17.54 5.65
N GLY A 122 -2.29 -18.47 5.91
CA GLY A 122 -3.44 -18.69 5.04
C GLY A 122 -4.44 -19.68 5.62
N ILE A 123 -5.48 -19.98 4.84
CA ILE A 123 -6.55 -20.89 5.22
C ILE A 123 -6.56 -22.08 4.26
N ALA A 124 -6.64 -23.29 4.83
CA ALA A 124 -6.92 -24.53 4.12
C ALA A 124 -8.16 -25.19 4.76
N GLY A 125 -9.26 -25.28 4.01
CA GLY A 125 -10.56 -25.68 4.49
C GLY A 125 -11.08 -24.75 5.59
N LYS A 126 -11.12 -25.25 6.83
CA LYS A 126 -11.48 -24.50 8.04
C LYS A 126 -10.30 -24.31 8.99
N THR A 127 -9.09 -24.60 8.53
CA THR A 127 -7.88 -24.57 9.34
C THR A 127 -7.03 -23.37 8.95
N LEU A 128 -6.67 -22.55 9.94
CA LEU A 128 -5.72 -21.46 9.78
C LEU A 128 -4.28 -22.00 9.85
N ILE A 129 -3.40 -21.61 8.94
CA ILE A 129 -1.99 -22.02 8.93
C ILE A 129 -1.12 -20.77 9.09
N LEU A 130 -0.15 -20.80 10.00
CA LEU A 130 0.81 -19.72 10.23
C LEU A 130 2.24 -20.26 10.27
N ASN A 131 3.14 -19.68 9.47
CA ASN A 131 4.56 -20.02 9.53
C ASN A 131 5.35 -19.05 10.43
N PHE A 132 5.97 -19.58 11.47
CA PHE A 132 6.90 -18.84 12.33
C PHE A 132 8.36 -19.19 12.03
N PRO A 133 9.31 -18.28 12.32
CA PRO A 133 10.73 -18.56 12.19
C PRO A 133 11.20 -19.65 13.16
N GLY A 134 12.37 -20.23 12.89
CA GLY A 134 12.88 -21.38 13.65
C GLY A 134 13.45 -21.08 15.04
N SER A 135 13.64 -19.81 15.42
CA SER A 135 14.22 -19.47 16.73
C SER A 135 13.14 -19.27 17.80
N GLU A 136 13.42 -19.74 19.02
CA GLU A 136 12.50 -19.66 20.15
C GLU A 136 12.04 -18.22 20.43
N LYS A 137 12.98 -17.26 20.37
CA LYS A 137 12.69 -15.83 20.53
C LYS A 137 11.71 -15.33 19.47
N ALA A 138 11.94 -15.65 18.21
CA ALA A 138 11.07 -15.21 17.12
C ALA A 138 9.67 -15.83 17.21
N VAL A 139 9.56 -17.09 17.67
CA VAL A 139 8.26 -17.73 17.94
C VAL A 139 7.47 -16.98 19.01
N VAL A 140 8.12 -16.57 20.10
CA VAL A 140 7.47 -15.75 21.15
C VAL A 140 6.96 -14.44 20.55
N GLU A 141 7.81 -13.71 19.82
CA GLU A 141 7.45 -12.42 19.22
C GLU A 141 6.30 -12.54 18.20
N CYS A 142 6.32 -13.55 17.33
CA CYS A 142 5.24 -13.77 16.37
C CYS A 142 3.94 -14.19 17.07
N PHE A 143 4.02 -15.06 18.09
CA PHE A 143 2.84 -15.53 18.81
C PHE A 143 2.20 -14.43 19.66
N GLU A 144 2.99 -13.60 20.32
CA GLU A 144 2.49 -12.46 21.11
C GLU A 144 1.60 -11.53 20.30
N TYR A 145 1.91 -11.34 19.01
CA TYR A 145 1.08 -10.55 18.10
C TYR A 145 -0.25 -11.23 17.76
N VAL A 146 -0.22 -12.54 17.43
CA VAL A 146 -1.43 -13.22 16.93
C VAL A 146 -2.35 -13.75 18.02
N LYS A 147 -1.87 -13.92 19.26
CA LYS A 147 -2.63 -14.59 20.34
C LYS A 147 -4.03 -13.99 20.53
N ASP A 148 -4.16 -12.67 20.45
CA ASP A 148 -5.41 -11.95 20.70
C ASP A 148 -6.35 -11.98 19.48
N LEU A 149 -5.79 -12.24 18.29
CA LEU A 149 -6.53 -12.36 17.03
C LEU A 149 -7.11 -13.76 16.80
N LEU A 150 -6.43 -14.78 17.32
CA LEU A 150 -6.78 -16.20 17.09
C LEU A 150 -8.22 -16.56 17.48
N PRO A 151 -8.78 -16.18 18.65
CA PRO A 151 -10.16 -16.53 18.99
C PRO A 151 -11.16 -16.10 17.92
N HIS A 152 -11.05 -14.85 17.47
CA HIS A 152 -11.95 -14.29 16.46
C HIS A 152 -11.76 -14.95 15.10
N ALA A 153 -10.52 -15.11 14.65
CA ALA A 153 -10.21 -15.76 13.38
C ALA A 153 -10.79 -17.19 13.31
N LEU A 154 -10.66 -17.97 14.39
CA LEU A 154 -11.18 -19.32 14.47
C LEU A 154 -12.71 -19.38 14.54
N HIS A 155 -13.36 -18.41 15.19
CA HIS A 155 -14.82 -18.31 15.20
C HIS A 155 -15.38 -18.02 13.79
N LEU A 156 -14.72 -17.13 13.03
CA LEU A 156 -15.09 -16.83 11.64
C LEU A 156 -14.99 -18.07 10.75
N LEU A 157 -13.91 -18.84 10.86
CA LEU A 157 -13.72 -20.06 10.05
C LEU A 157 -14.73 -21.17 10.34
N ASN A 158 -15.20 -21.24 11.59
CA ASN A 158 -16.15 -22.26 12.01
C ASN A 158 -17.62 -21.87 11.82
N ASN A 159 -17.91 -20.69 11.23
CA ASN A 159 -19.26 -20.15 11.06
C ASN A 159 -20.07 -20.16 12.37
N ASN A 160 -19.39 -20.02 13.51
CA ASN A 160 -20.01 -20.14 14.81
C ASN A 160 -20.68 -18.81 15.17
N SER A 161 -21.77 -18.50 14.45
CA SER A 161 -22.42 -17.20 14.39
C SER A 161 -22.79 -16.65 15.77
N ALA A 162 -23.14 -17.51 16.74
CA ALA A 162 -23.37 -17.11 18.12
C ALA A 162 -22.10 -16.63 18.84
N LEU A 163 -20.96 -17.29 18.64
CA LEU A 163 -19.66 -16.89 19.21
C LEU A 163 -18.98 -15.77 18.41
N VAL A 164 -19.27 -15.64 17.12
CA VAL A 164 -18.87 -14.49 16.29
C VAL A 164 -19.66 -13.25 16.72
N LEU A 165 -20.97 -13.38 16.93
CA LEU A 165 -21.80 -12.34 17.53
C LEU A 165 -21.41 -12.07 18.98
N GLN A 166 -20.99 -13.08 19.75
CA GLN A 166 -20.46 -12.89 21.09
C GLN A 166 -19.09 -12.23 21.06
N THR A 167 -18.16 -12.55 20.15
CA THR A 167 -16.88 -11.82 20.04
C THR A 167 -17.09 -10.42 19.47
N HIS A 168 -18.03 -10.20 18.56
CA HIS A 168 -18.43 -8.85 18.14
C HIS A 168 -19.15 -8.10 19.25
N LYS A 169 -19.95 -8.79 20.08
CA LYS A 169 -20.56 -8.25 21.29
C LYS A 169 -19.53 -7.99 22.34
N ASP A 170 -18.67 -8.89 22.77
CA ASP A 170 -17.55 -8.70 23.68
C ASP A 170 -16.60 -7.62 23.13
N LEU A 171 -16.36 -7.50 21.81
CA LEU A 171 -15.65 -6.35 21.22
C LEU A 171 -16.48 -5.05 21.18
N GLN A 172 -17.79 -5.12 21.37
CA GLN A 172 -18.76 -4.01 21.54
C GLN A 172 -19.24 -3.84 23.01
N GLU A 173 -18.94 -4.75 23.95
CA GLU A 173 -19.46 -4.93 25.33
C GLU A 173 -18.28 -4.86 26.32
N ASP A 174 -17.05 -5.24 25.93
CA ASP A 174 -15.81 -4.64 26.48
C ASP A 174 -15.71 -3.15 26.12
N GLN A 175 -16.57 -2.66 25.21
CA GLN A 175 -16.83 -1.23 25.01
C GLN A 175 -17.97 -0.69 25.91
N VAL A 176 -18.65 -1.55 26.67
CA VAL A 176 -19.67 -1.19 27.66
C VAL A 176 -19.42 -1.95 28.97
N VAL A 177 -18.24 -1.79 29.55
CA VAL A 177 -18.20 -1.83 31.01
C VAL A 177 -18.96 -0.59 31.45
N HIS A 178 -20.14 -0.77 32.02
CA HIS A 178 -20.75 0.23 32.91
C HIS A 178 -19.84 0.39 34.14
N LEU A 179 -18.65 0.95 33.94
CA LEU A 179 -17.96 1.66 34.99
C LEU A 179 -18.81 2.92 35.17
N GLN A 180 -19.71 2.89 36.14
CA GLN A 180 -19.92 4.07 36.97
C GLN A 180 -18.56 4.41 37.60
N HIS A 181 -17.68 4.99 36.80
CA HIS A 181 -16.54 5.71 37.28
C HIS A 181 -17.11 7.01 37.83
N SER A 182 -17.46 6.98 39.11
CA SER A 182 -17.53 8.18 39.93
C SER A 182 -16.09 8.59 40.16
N CYS A 183 -15.62 9.59 39.43
CA CYS A 183 -14.28 10.14 39.60
C CYS A 183 -14.18 10.87 40.96
N PRO A 184 -13.49 10.34 41.99
CA PRO A 184 -13.35 11.04 43.25
C PRO A 184 -12.10 11.92 43.17
N HIS A 185 -12.03 12.81 42.19
CA HIS A 185 -11.01 13.86 42.21
C HIS A 185 -11.47 14.94 43.19
N LYS A 186 -10.92 14.93 44.41
CA LYS A 186 -10.91 16.08 45.31
C LYS A 186 -10.01 17.17 44.71
N THR A 187 -10.56 17.92 43.75
CA THR A 187 -10.08 19.27 43.46
C THR A 187 -10.75 20.20 44.47
N ASN A 188 -9.97 20.86 45.31
CA ASN A 188 -10.47 21.71 46.40
C ASN A 188 -11.09 23.05 45.93
N THR A 189 -11.59 23.13 44.69
CA THR A 189 -12.02 24.39 44.06
C THR A 189 -13.32 24.32 43.23
N GLY A 190 -13.92 23.13 43.01
CA GLY A 190 -15.12 22.99 42.18
C GLY A 190 -16.35 22.49 42.94
N ALA A 191 -17.56 22.87 42.49
CA ALA A 191 -18.82 22.35 43.02
C ALA A 191 -19.10 20.93 42.46
N ASP A 192 -19.96 20.13 43.10
CA ASP A 192 -20.21 18.72 42.72
C ASP A 192 -20.72 18.52 41.27
N ALA A 193 -21.19 19.57 40.61
CA ALA A 193 -21.53 19.57 39.19
C ALA A 193 -20.32 19.38 38.25
N ASP A 194 -19.12 19.79 38.68
CA ASP A 194 -17.88 19.79 37.88
C ASP A 194 -17.24 18.41 37.74
N ARG A 195 -17.80 17.39 38.41
CA ARG A 195 -17.26 16.01 38.44
C ARG A 195 -17.89 15.05 37.45
N ASN A 196 -18.91 15.50 36.73
CA ASN A 196 -19.64 14.67 35.77
C ASN A 196 -19.59 15.32 34.40
N SER A 197 -18.81 14.74 33.49
CA SER A 197 -18.84 15.15 32.08
C SER A 197 -20.24 14.88 31.52
N PRO A 198 -20.90 15.85 30.87
CA PRO A 198 -22.16 15.62 30.17
C PRO A 198 -21.96 14.76 28.90
N PHE A 199 -20.70 14.55 28.47
CA PHE A 199 -20.34 13.73 27.33
C PHE A 199 -19.87 12.34 27.80
N PRO A 200 -20.45 11.25 27.27
CA PRO A 200 -19.98 9.91 27.57
C PRO A 200 -18.58 9.70 26.98
N MET A 201 -17.77 8.91 27.68
CA MET A 201 -16.51 8.42 27.12
C MET A 201 -16.83 7.44 25.98
N ILE A 202 -16.22 7.66 24.82
CA ILE A 202 -16.37 6.80 23.64
C ILE A 202 -15.03 6.18 23.26
N GLN A 203 -15.07 5.05 22.57
CA GLN A 203 -13.87 4.42 22.05
C GLN A 203 -13.28 5.24 20.91
N VAL A 204 -11.97 5.18 20.73
CA VAL A 204 -11.26 5.91 19.66
C VAL A 204 -11.83 5.55 18.28
N ASN A 205 -12.16 4.28 18.05
CA ASN A 205 -12.74 3.84 16.78
C ASN A 205 -14.11 4.47 16.51
N ASP A 206 -14.96 4.63 17.53
CA ASP A 206 -16.26 5.28 17.40
C ASP A 206 -16.09 6.78 17.14
N ALA A 207 -15.15 7.43 17.83
CA ALA A 207 -14.80 8.83 17.58
C ALA A 207 -14.35 9.03 16.12
N LEU A 208 -13.46 8.18 15.62
CA LEU A 208 -13.02 8.21 14.22
C LEU A 208 -14.19 8.00 13.24
N HIS A 209 -15.08 7.05 13.54
CA HIS A 209 -16.26 6.82 12.71
C HIS A 209 -17.18 8.05 12.65
N ILE A 210 -17.44 8.69 13.79
CA ILE A 210 -18.24 9.92 13.88
C ILE A 210 -17.59 11.04 13.07
N ILE A 211 -16.27 11.24 13.22
CA ILE A 211 -15.51 12.24 12.46
C ILE A 211 -15.68 12.01 10.96
N MET A 212 -15.40 10.80 10.48
CA MET A 212 -15.44 10.47 9.05
C MET A 212 -16.86 10.57 8.47
N LYS A 213 -17.90 10.26 9.25
CA LYS A 213 -19.30 10.41 8.85
C LYS A 213 -19.75 11.87 8.78
N THR A 214 -19.15 12.74 9.59
CA THR A 214 -19.53 14.15 9.71
C THR A 214 -18.84 15.02 8.67
N ILE A 215 -17.58 14.69 8.31
CA ILE A 215 -16.83 15.38 7.28
C ILE A 215 -17.57 15.27 5.95
N ARG A 216 -17.91 16.43 5.36
CA ARG A 216 -18.51 16.50 4.04
C ARG A 216 -17.40 16.55 3.00
N PRO A 217 -17.30 15.57 2.09
CA PRO A 217 -16.34 15.65 1.00
C PRO A 217 -16.68 16.84 0.10
N GLN A 218 -15.68 17.39 -0.58
CA GLN A 218 -15.90 18.45 -1.57
C GLN A 218 -16.93 17.98 -2.60
N LYS A 219 -18.02 18.74 -2.73
CA LYS A 219 -19.11 18.42 -3.66
C LYS A 219 -18.55 18.29 -5.06
N ASN A 220 -19.04 17.30 -5.79
CA ASN A 220 -18.75 17.01 -7.20
C ASN A 220 -17.39 16.40 -7.53
N LEU A 221 -16.47 16.16 -6.60
CA LEU A 221 -15.19 15.50 -6.95
C LEU A 221 -15.42 14.10 -7.52
N LYS A 222 -16.25 13.30 -6.87
CA LYS A 222 -16.58 11.94 -7.35
C LYS A 222 -17.19 11.97 -8.76
N ASN A 223 -18.18 12.83 -9.00
CA ASN A 223 -18.83 12.93 -10.30
C ASN A 223 -17.86 13.46 -11.36
N PHE A 224 -17.07 14.48 -11.02
CA PHE A 224 -15.99 14.99 -11.87
C PHE A 224 -15.06 13.86 -12.30
N LEU A 225 -14.54 13.05 -11.38
CA LEU A 225 -13.65 11.94 -11.75
C LEU A 225 -14.34 10.91 -12.65
N LEU A 226 -15.63 10.65 -12.47
CA LEU A 226 -16.38 9.67 -13.29
C LEU A 226 -16.72 10.17 -14.70
N GLU A 227 -16.87 11.48 -14.87
CA GLU A 227 -17.39 12.13 -16.07
C GLU A 227 -16.32 12.93 -16.84
N PHE A 228 -15.12 13.15 -16.27
CA PHE A 228 -14.09 13.94 -16.94
C PHE A 228 -13.52 13.20 -18.14
N GLU A 229 -13.71 13.80 -19.31
CA GLU A 229 -13.20 13.32 -20.58
C GLU A 229 -11.98 14.12 -21.04
N SER A 230 -11.06 13.44 -21.73
CA SER A 230 -9.85 14.06 -22.25
C SER A 230 -10.19 15.14 -23.29
N PRO A 231 -9.73 16.39 -23.14
CA PRO A 231 -9.93 17.43 -24.15
C PRO A 231 -9.05 17.26 -25.39
N ILE A 232 -8.02 16.41 -25.32
CA ILE A 232 -7.00 16.22 -26.36
C ILE A 232 -6.71 14.73 -26.59
N ASP A 233 -6.10 14.46 -27.73
CA ASP A 233 -5.43 13.18 -27.98
C ASP A 233 -4.04 13.17 -27.31
N VAL A 234 -3.64 12.01 -26.80
CA VAL A 234 -2.27 11.75 -26.30
C VAL A 234 -1.72 10.51 -27.01
N PRO A 235 -0.60 10.61 -27.76
CA PRO A 235 -0.04 11.88 -28.25
C PRO A 235 -1.02 12.61 -29.19
N PRO A 236 -0.90 13.94 -29.38
CA PRO A 236 -1.81 14.73 -30.23
C PRO A 236 -1.48 14.66 -31.74
N PHE A 237 -0.46 13.89 -32.11
CA PHE A 237 0.02 13.70 -33.47
C PHE A 237 0.63 12.31 -33.60
N LYS A 238 0.93 11.87 -34.82
CA LYS A 238 1.70 10.63 -35.04
C LYS A 238 3.11 10.81 -34.49
N ALA A 239 3.50 10.02 -33.51
CA ALA A 239 4.77 10.15 -32.81
C ALA A 239 5.64 8.90 -32.98
N SER A 240 6.95 9.08 -33.06
CA SER A 240 7.89 7.95 -33.10
C SER A 240 7.94 7.22 -31.75
N ILE A 241 7.97 5.88 -31.78
CA ILE A 241 8.23 5.02 -30.61
C ILE A 241 9.73 4.88 -30.36
N LYS A 242 10.55 5.02 -31.40
CA LYS A 242 11.99 4.71 -31.38
C LYS A 242 12.83 5.86 -31.93
N ASP A 243 14.11 5.85 -31.60
CA ASP A 243 15.10 6.61 -32.36
C ASP A 243 15.40 5.85 -33.66
N GLY A 244 15.38 6.53 -34.80
CA GLY A 244 15.48 5.85 -36.09
C GLY A 244 15.25 6.77 -37.29
N TYR A 245 14.60 6.22 -38.32
CA TYR A 245 14.36 6.91 -39.58
C TYR A 245 12.88 6.81 -39.98
N ALA A 246 12.23 7.97 -40.07
CA ALA A 246 10.87 8.10 -40.57
C ALA A 246 10.87 8.08 -42.11
N MET A 247 10.07 7.18 -42.70
CA MET A 247 10.01 6.94 -44.14
C MET A 247 8.63 6.45 -44.59
N LYS A 248 8.47 6.25 -45.90
CA LYS A 248 7.30 5.59 -46.49
C LYS A 248 7.46 4.08 -46.46
N SER A 249 6.42 3.38 -46.02
CA SER A 249 6.32 1.93 -46.04
C SER A 249 6.14 1.35 -47.44
N SER A 250 5.72 2.18 -48.42
CA SER A 250 5.73 1.80 -49.84
C SER A 250 7.13 1.75 -50.45
N GLY A 251 8.13 2.29 -49.74
CA GLY A 251 9.53 2.15 -50.12
C GLY A 251 10.07 0.74 -49.92
N PHE A 252 11.38 0.65 -49.79
CA PHE A 252 12.13 -0.62 -49.79
C PHE A 252 13.32 -0.54 -48.82
N SER A 253 13.78 -1.69 -48.33
CA SER A 253 15.08 -1.79 -47.65
C SER A 253 16.24 -1.35 -48.56
N GLY A 254 17.38 -0.99 -48.00
CA GLY A 254 18.55 -0.51 -48.75
C GLY A 254 18.78 0.99 -48.58
N SER A 255 19.49 1.59 -49.52
CA SER A 255 20.01 2.95 -49.35
C SER A 255 18.92 4.02 -49.41
N LYS A 256 18.87 4.89 -48.40
CA LYS A 256 17.99 6.05 -48.29
C LYS A 256 18.79 7.32 -48.04
N LYS A 257 18.38 8.41 -48.69
CA LYS A 257 18.93 9.74 -48.46
C LYS A 257 18.30 10.36 -47.21
N VAL A 258 19.12 10.91 -46.32
CA VAL A 258 18.67 11.55 -45.08
C VAL A 258 18.47 13.05 -45.32
N LEU A 259 17.20 13.47 -45.34
CA LEU A 259 16.82 14.84 -45.66
C LEU A 259 17.07 15.81 -44.51
N GLY A 260 16.89 15.34 -43.29
CA GLY A 260 17.05 16.14 -42.09
C GLY A 260 16.87 15.31 -40.83
N TYR A 261 16.83 16.03 -39.71
CA TYR A 261 16.64 15.48 -38.38
C TYR A 261 15.40 16.13 -37.74
N ILE A 262 14.55 15.32 -37.10
CA ILE A 262 13.34 15.76 -36.41
C ILE A 262 13.43 15.34 -34.95
N ALA A 263 13.41 16.31 -34.06
CA ALA A 263 13.42 16.11 -32.63
C ALA A 263 12.03 16.31 -31.99
N ALA A 264 11.83 15.72 -30.80
CA ALA A 264 10.70 16.02 -29.95
C ALA A 264 10.59 17.54 -29.69
N GLY A 265 9.46 18.13 -30.07
CA GLY A 265 9.19 19.56 -29.98
C GLY A 265 9.31 20.32 -31.31
N ASP A 266 9.89 19.70 -32.34
CA ASP A 266 9.93 20.29 -33.68
C ASP A 266 8.54 20.29 -34.35
N PRO A 267 8.29 21.16 -35.34
CA PRO A 267 7.05 21.15 -36.10
C PRO A 267 6.95 19.90 -37.01
N ILE A 268 5.71 19.53 -37.35
CA ILE A 268 5.46 18.49 -38.36
C ILE A 268 6.00 18.98 -39.72
N VAL A 269 6.81 18.13 -40.36
CA VAL A 269 7.36 18.42 -41.69
C VAL A 269 6.33 18.04 -42.76
N ALA A 270 5.88 19.03 -43.53
CA ALA A 270 4.93 18.88 -44.64
C ALA A 270 5.61 18.70 -46.03
N ALA A 271 6.92 18.50 -46.06
CA ALA A 271 7.66 18.31 -47.31
C ALA A 271 7.28 16.99 -48.00
N GLU A 272 7.40 16.95 -49.33
CA GLU A 272 7.34 15.70 -50.07
C GLU A 272 8.46 14.75 -49.64
N LEU A 273 8.15 13.46 -49.57
CA LEU A 273 9.07 12.42 -49.17
C LEU A 273 9.09 11.33 -50.23
N ALA A 274 10.19 11.17 -50.98
CA ALA A 274 10.30 10.10 -51.96
C ALA A 274 10.52 8.73 -51.28
N GLU A 275 10.33 7.64 -52.04
CA GLU A 275 10.48 6.27 -51.52
C GLU A 275 11.93 5.93 -51.15
N ASP A 276 12.92 6.63 -51.71
CA ASP A 276 14.35 6.53 -51.42
C ASP A 276 14.86 7.61 -50.45
N GLU A 277 13.95 8.32 -49.77
CA GLU A 277 14.26 9.38 -48.81
C GLU A 277 13.72 9.07 -47.41
N CYS A 278 14.37 9.64 -46.39
CA CYS A 278 13.97 9.50 -44.99
C CYS A 278 14.39 10.72 -44.15
N PHE A 279 13.77 10.85 -42.98
CA PHE A 279 14.20 11.77 -41.94
C PHE A 279 14.73 10.99 -40.74
N LYS A 280 15.90 11.37 -40.23
CA LYS A 280 16.31 10.87 -38.92
C LYS A 280 15.36 11.44 -37.86
N ILE A 281 14.88 10.62 -36.95
CA ILE A 281 13.84 11.00 -35.99
C ILE A 281 14.17 10.43 -34.61
N ASN A 282 13.85 11.17 -33.54
CA ASN A 282 13.98 10.67 -32.18
C ASN A 282 12.63 10.21 -31.58
N THR A 283 12.70 9.50 -30.48
CA THR A 283 11.57 9.01 -29.72
C THR A 283 10.68 10.19 -29.29
N GLY A 284 9.38 10.11 -29.59
CA GLY A 284 8.40 11.14 -29.28
C GLY A 284 8.35 12.31 -30.27
N ALA A 285 9.24 12.39 -31.26
CA ALA A 285 9.11 13.38 -32.33
C ALA A 285 7.87 13.14 -33.21
N PRO A 286 7.30 14.22 -33.77
CA PRO A 286 6.24 14.10 -34.76
C PRO A 286 6.77 13.48 -36.06
N LEU A 287 5.98 12.58 -36.64
CA LEU A 287 6.26 12.06 -37.97
C LEU A 287 6.00 13.12 -39.06
N PRO A 288 6.83 13.17 -40.12
CA PRO A 288 6.48 13.89 -41.36
C PRO A 288 5.10 13.46 -41.90
N GLU A 289 4.38 14.37 -42.55
CA GLU A 289 3.01 14.10 -43.03
C GLU A 289 2.93 12.89 -43.98
N GLN A 290 3.95 12.71 -44.82
CA GLN A 290 4.01 11.63 -45.80
C GLN A 290 4.68 10.35 -45.29
N ALA A 291 5.24 10.34 -44.07
CA ALA A 291 5.80 9.15 -43.46
C ALA A 291 4.71 8.35 -42.74
N ASP A 292 4.81 7.03 -42.80
CA ASP A 292 3.87 6.11 -42.15
C ASP A 292 4.57 4.99 -41.38
N CYS A 293 5.90 4.99 -41.30
CA CYS A 293 6.66 4.07 -40.47
C CYS A 293 7.98 4.69 -39.99
N VAL A 294 8.52 4.13 -38.91
CA VAL A 294 9.87 4.38 -38.42
C VAL A 294 10.63 3.07 -38.39
N VAL A 295 11.86 3.06 -38.92
CA VAL A 295 12.80 1.94 -38.71
C VAL A 295 13.80 2.38 -37.65
N GLN A 296 13.89 1.63 -36.54
CA GLN A 296 14.81 1.94 -35.44
C GLN A 296 16.27 1.94 -35.89
N VAL A 297 17.11 2.73 -35.24
CA VAL A 297 18.51 2.93 -35.63
C VAL A 297 19.31 1.63 -35.68
N GLU A 298 19.00 0.66 -34.82
CA GLU A 298 19.64 -0.65 -34.77
C GLU A 298 19.45 -1.48 -36.04
N ASP A 299 18.35 -1.25 -36.77
CA ASP A 299 18.03 -1.91 -38.04
C ASP A 299 18.51 -1.10 -39.24
N THR A 300 19.52 -0.25 -39.03
CA THR A 300 20.12 0.59 -40.07
C THR A 300 21.64 0.63 -39.97
N LYS A 301 22.28 1.08 -41.05
CA LYS A 301 23.71 1.32 -41.10
C LYS A 301 24.01 2.65 -41.79
N LEU A 302 24.66 3.56 -41.08
CA LEU A 302 25.07 4.84 -41.65
C LEU A 302 26.13 4.64 -42.74
N LEU A 303 25.85 5.10 -43.96
CA LEU A 303 26.74 4.97 -45.11
C LEU A 303 27.58 6.22 -45.35
N LYS A 304 27.01 7.41 -45.13
CA LYS A 304 27.68 8.67 -45.43
C LYS A 304 27.16 9.81 -44.57
N CYS A 305 28.08 10.68 -44.15
CA CYS A 305 27.79 11.97 -43.51
C CYS A 305 28.10 13.14 -44.45
N LYS A 306 27.40 14.26 -44.24
CA LYS A 306 27.69 15.57 -44.82
C LYS A 306 28.91 16.19 -44.13
N LYS A 307 29.44 17.26 -44.72
CA LYS A 307 30.62 17.98 -44.21
C LYS A 307 30.42 18.60 -42.83
N ASP A 308 29.17 18.90 -42.46
CA ASP A 308 28.79 19.46 -41.16
C ASP A 308 28.57 18.39 -40.07
N GLY A 309 28.77 17.11 -40.39
CA GLY A 309 28.58 15.98 -39.48
C GLY A 309 27.16 15.44 -39.44
N SER A 310 26.20 16.06 -40.13
CA SER A 310 24.85 15.51 -40.28
C SER A 310 24.85 14.29 -41.21
N GLU A 311 23.86 13.41 -41.04
CA GLU A 311 23.76 12.21 -41.85
C GLU A 311 23.28 12.55 -43.27
N ASP A 312 23.86 11.87 -44.27
CA ASP A 312 23.56 12.09 -45.70
C ASP A 312 22.88 10.86 -46.31
N LEU A 313 23.39 9.67 -45.99
CA LEU A 313 22.95 8.41 -46.59
C LEU A 313 22.97 7.30 -45.54
N VAL A 314 21.86 6.59 -45.40
CA VAL A 314 21.70 5.45 -44.49
C VAL A 314 21.27 4.22 -45.28
N GLU A 315 21.67 3.03 -44.85
CA GLU A 315 21.19 1.74 -45.35
C GLU A 315 20.16 1.19 -44.38
N ILE A 316 18.94 0.95 -44.87
CA ILE A 316 17.87 0.32 -44.10
C ILE A 316 18.00 -1.21 -44.26
N LEU A 317 18.12 -1.95 -43.17
CA LEU A 317 18.43 -3.40 -43.20
C LEU A 317 17.19 -4.29 -43.21
N VAL A 318 16.02 -3.72 -42.91
CA VAL A 318 14.74 -4.41 -42.83
C VAL A 318 13.71 -3.77 -43.76
N GLU A 319 12.76 -4.55 -44.26
CA GLU A 319 11.68 -3.98 -45.08
C GLU A 319 10.77 -3.09 -44.23
N PRO A 320 10.51 -1.83 -44.65
CA PRO A 320 9.63 -0.93 -43.93
C PRO A 320 8.19 -1.45 -43.99
N LYS A 321 7.46 -1.31 -42.89
CA LYS A 321 6.06 -1.75 -42.77
C LYS A 321 5.22 -0.63 -42.24
N LYS A 322 4.02 -0.48 -42.80
CA LYS A 322 3.06 0.52 -42.36
C LYS A 322 2.83 0.45 -40.85
N ASP A 323 2.85 1.61 -40.21
CA ASP A 323 2.66 1.83 -38.77
C ASP A 323 3.73 1.19 -37.86
N LEU A 324 4.85 0.69 -38.42
CA LEU A 324 5.98 0.18 -37.63
C LEU A 324 6.60 1.29 -36.78
N ASP A 325 6.69 1.06 -35.47
CA ASP A 325 7.24 2.00 -34.48
C ASP A 325 6.58 3.39 -34.47
N VAL A 326 5.29 3.47 -34.82
CA VAL A 326 4.49 4.70 -34.80
C VAL A 326 3.36 4.62 -33.77
N ARG A 327 3.26 5.63 -32.90
CA ARG A 327 2.02 5.90 -32.15
C ARG A 327 1.14 6.84 -32.94
N SER A 328 -0.08 6.41 -33.23
CA SER A 328 -1.09 7.29 -33.83
C SER A 328 -1.58 8.36 -32.85
N SER A 329 -2.24 9.40 -33.35
CA SER A 329 -2.93 10.37 -32.49
C SER A 329 -3.93 9.64 -31.59
N GLY A 330 -3.89 9.94 -30.29
CA GLY A 330 -4.80 9.38 -29.29
C GLY A 330 -4.50 7.92 -28.91
N TYR A 331 -3.32 7.39 -29.28
CA TYR A 331 -2.94 6.01 -28.98
C TYR A 331 -2.92 5.68 -27.47
N ASP A 332 -2.39 6.60 -26.65
CA ASP A 332 -2.32 6.43 -25.20
C ASP A 332 -3.65 6.87 -24.54
N LEU A 333 -4.23 7.97 -25.03
CA LEU A 333 -5.52 8.50 -24.57
C LEU A 333 -6.21 9.26 -25.70
N ALA A 334 -7.39 8.79 -26.12
CA ALA A 334 -8.17 9.46 -27.15
C ALA A 334 -8.93 10.66 -26.58
N LYS A 335 -9.08 11.71 -27.39
CA LYS A 335 -9.99 12.82 -27.12
C LYS A 335 -11.41 12.32 -26.88
N ASN A 336 -12.09 12.91 -25.90
CA ASN A 336 -13.42 12.54 -25.41
C ASN A 336 -13.50 11.16 -24.73
N SER A 337 -12.38 10.46 -24.53
CA SER A 337 -12.36 9.26 -23.69
C SER A 337 -12.21 9.63 -22.21
N LYS A 338 -12.67 8.76 -21.31
CA LYS A 338 -12.56 8.99 -19.86
C LYS A 338 -11.09 9.08 -19.46
N LEU A 339 -10.73 10.17 -18.79
CA LEU A 339 -9.37 10.37 -18.28
C LEU A 339 -9.07 9.45 -17.08
N PHE A 340 -10.06 9.24 -16.21
CA PHE A 340 -9.91 8.41 -15.01
C PHE A 340 -10.54 7.04 -15.23
N PRO A 341 -9.75 5.96 -15.27
CA PRO A 341 -10.28 4.61 -15.47
C PRO A 341 -11.03 4.08 -14.24
N SER A 342 -10.71 4.58 -13.05
CA SER A 342 -11.32 4.22 -11.78
C SER A 342 -11.30 5.39 -10.80
N LEU A 343 -12.12 5.31 -9.75
CA LEU A 343 -12.10 6.28 -8.66
C LEU A 343 -10.83 6.11 -7.82
N ASP A 344 -9.94 7.09 -7.92
CA ASP A 344 -8.82 7.28 -7.01
C ASP A 344 -8.80 8.74 -6.56
N PHE A 345 -8.93 8.95 -5.25
CA PHE A 345 -8.99 10.28 -4.65
C PHE A 345 -7.60 10.85 -4.32
N SER A 346 -6.54 10.12 -4.64
CA SER A 346 -5.16 10.56 -4.46
C SER A 346 -4.88 11.83 -5.24
N PRO A 347 -4.42 12.91 -4.59
CA PRO A 347 -3.98 14.12 -5.29
C PRO A 347 -2.89 13.84 -6.32
N VAL A 348 -2.07 12.81 -6.13
CA VAL A 348 -1.04 12.40 -7.10
C VAL A 348 -1.69 11.94 -8.40
N VAL A 349 -2.67 11.05 -8.32
CA VAL A 349 -3.35 10.50 -9.50
C VAL A 349 -4.16 11.59 -10.19
N ILE A 350 -4.96 12.33 -9.42
CA ILE A 350 -5.83 13.37 -9.98
C ILE A 350 -5.02 14.46 -10.68
N ASN A 351 -4.00 15.01 -10.01
CA ASN A 351 -3.25 16.14 -10.55
C ASN A 351 -2.34 15.74 -11.71
N SER A 352 -1.71 14.56 -11.67
CA SER A 352 -0.83 14.10 -12.76
C SER A 352 -1.60 13.81 -14.04
N LEU A 353 -2.76 13.14 -13.95
CA LEU A 353 -3.60 12.85 -15.10
C LEU A 353 -4.18 14.13 -15.71
N LEU A 354 -4.67 15.06 -14.89
CA LEU A 354 -5.14 16.34 -15.42
C LEU A 354 -4.01 17.13 -16.08
N ALA A 355 -2.82 17.16 -15.47
CA ALA A 355 -1.67 17.82 -16.07
C ALA A 355 -1.29 17.21 -17.43
N SER A 356 -1.41 15.88 -17.58
CA SER A 356 -1.14 15.19 -18.85
C SER A 356 -2.04 15.65 -20.01
N VAL A 357 -3.21 16.22 -19.70
CA VAL A 357 -4.16 16.77 -20.68
C VAL A 357 -4.26 18.30 -20.63
N GLY A 358 -3.27 18.97 -20.03
CA GLY A 358 -3.20 20.44 -19.97
C GLY A 358 -4.24 21.06 -19.03
N ARG A 359 -4.68 20.33 -18.00
CA ARG A 359 -5.66 20.78 -17.01
C ARG A 359 -5.03 20.78 -15.61
N SER A 360 -5.58 21.59 -14.72
CA SER A 360 -5.23 21.60 -13.30
C SER A 360 -6.50 21.46 -12.47
N THR A 361 -6.39 20.83 -11.30
CA THR A 361 -7.51 20.83 -10.34
C THR A 361 -7.56 22.14 -9.57
N LEU A 362 -8.77 22.48 -9.12
CA LEU A 362 -9.03 23.43 -8.04
C LEU A 362 -9.43 22.68 -6.77
N LEU A 363 -8.70 21.62 -6.41
CA LEU A 363 -8.88 20.99 -5.10
C LEU A 363 -8.42 21.98 -4.03
N THR A 364 -9.35 22.69 -3.41
CA THR A 364 -9.03 23.63 -2.35
C THR A 364 -8.80 22.88 -1.05
N LYS A 365 -7.71 23.19 -0.37
CA LYS A 365 -7.51 22.70 1.00
C LYS A 365 -8.45 23.45 1.95
N PRO A 366 -8.96 22.81 3.01
CA PRO A 366 -9.69 23.53 4.04
C PRO A 366 -8.77 24.57 4.69
N SER A 367 -9.31 25.75 4.95
CA SER A 367 -8.68 26.72 5.84
C SER A 367 -8.91 26.28 7.28
N ILE A 368 -7.85 26.27 8.08
CA ILE A 368 -7.87 25.75 9.45
C ILE A 368 -7.54 26.90 10.41
N ALA A 369 -8.32 27.06 11.47
CA ALA A 369 -7.99 27.98 12.55
C ALA A 369 -7.45 27.21 13.75
N VAL A 370 -6.34 27.65 14.33
CA VAL A 370 -5.79 27.11 15.58
C VAL A 370 -5.95 28.15 16.66
N ILE A 371 -6.67 27.78 17.73
CA ILE A 371 -6.97 28.62 18.87
C ILE A 371 -6.50 27.90 20.12
N SER A 372 -5.78 28.61 20.97
CA SER A 372 -5.31 28.12 22.27
C SER A 372 -5.95 28.93 23.38
N THR A 373 -6.33 28.23 24.45
CA THR A 373 -7.13 28.75 25.55
C THR A 373 -6.50 28.30 26.86
N GLY A 374 -6.32 29.21 27.79
CA GLY A 374 -5.80 28.89 29.10
C GLY A 374 -5.26 30.12 29.80
N ASN A 375 -5.82 30.44 30.96
CA ASN A 375 -5.31 31.53 31.81
C ASN A 375 -3.89 31.28 32.30
N GLU A 376 -3.37 30.07 32.23
CA GLU A 376 -1.99 29.71 32.57
C GLU A 376 -1.00 29.93 31.41
N LEU A 377 -1.48 30.16 30.18
CA LEU A 377 -0.66 30.14 28.98
C LEU A 377 -0.03 31.51 28.67
N LEU A 378 1.20 31.46 28.13
CA LEU A 378 1.93 32.59 27.53
C LEU A 378 2.29 32.24 26.08
N SER A 379 2.26 33.24 25.20
CA SER A 379 2.83 33.09 23.87
C SER A 379 4.35 32.89 23.93
N PRO A 380 4.97 32.10 23.03
CA PRO A 380 6.41 31.81 23.04
C PRO A 380 7.34 33.03 23.02
N GLN A 381 6.86 34.22 22.63
CA GLN A 381 7.62 35.47 22.58
C GLN A 381 7.40 36.40 23.79
N GLN A 382 6.53 36.03 24.72
CA GLN A 382 6.29 36.80 25.93
C GLN A 382 7.37 36.49 27.00
N PRO A 383 7.67 37.43 27.91
CA PRO A 383 8.58 37.17 29.02
C PRO A 383 7.99 36.16 30.00
N ALA A 384 8.84 35.31 30.58
CA ALA A 384 8.45 34.31 31.56
C ALA A 384 7.77 34.95 32.78
N GLN A 385 6.70 34.31 33.27
CA GLN A 385 6.01 34.69 34.50
C GLN A 385 5.95 33.50 35.45
N SER A 386 6.05 33.77 36.75
CA SER A 386 6.22 32.74 37.80
C SER A 386 5.07 31.70 37.87
N ASN A 387 3.88 32.06 37.39
CA ASN A 387 2.67 31.25 37.44
C ASN A 387 2.11 30.90 36.06
N LYS A 388 2.94 30.95 35.02
CA LYS A 388 2.52 30.69 33.64
C LYS A 388 3.44 29.70 32.95
N ILE A 389 2.93 29.04 31.92
CA ILE A 389 3.68 28.15 31.03
C ILE A 389 3.56 28.63 29.58
N TYR A 390 4.53 28.30 28.74
CA TYR A 390 4.47 28.65 27.32
C TYR A 390 3.55 27.70 26.56
N ASP A 391 2.74 28.26 25.67
CA ASP A 391 1.92 27.50 24.74
C ASP A 391 2.80 26.88 23.63
N SER A 392 3.10 25.59 23.79
CA SER A 392 3.79 24.79 22.77
C SER A 392 2.84 24.08 21.80
N ASN A 393 1.56 23.93 22.16
CA ASN A 393 0.59 23.18 21.37
C ASN A 393 0.20 23.94 20.09
N THR A 394 0.03 25.27 20.19
CA THR A 394 -0.22 26.09 19.00
C THR A 394 0.91 25.96 17.99
N THR A 395 2.15 26.04 18.44
CA THR A 395 3.33 25.85 17.58
C THR A 395 3.37 24.44 17.01
N LEU A 396 3.14 23.41 17.81
CA LEU A 396 3.09 22.02 17.34
C LEU A 396 2.05 21.83 16.22
N LEU A 397 0.83 22.31 16.43
CA LEU A 397 -0.26 22.17 15.46
C LEU A 397 0.03 22.99 14.19
N GLN A 398 0.57 24.20 14.32
CA GLN A 398 1.01 25.01 13.19
C GLN A 398 2.04 24.27 12.32
N GLU A 399 3.10 23.75 12.93
CA GLU A 399 4.17 23.05 12.21
C GLU A 399 3.65 21.78 11.54
N LEU A 400 2.74 21.04 12.19
CA LEU A 400 2.08 19.88 11.59
C LEU A 400 1.23 20.28 10.37
N LEU A 401 0.43 21.34 10.47
CA LEU A 401 -0.40 21.81 9.36
C LEU A 401 0.46 22.28 8.19
N GLN A 402 1.55 23.02 8.46
CA GLN A 402 2.51 23.45 7.44
C GLN A 402 3.23 22.26 6.81
N TYR A 403 3.63 21.25 7.59
CA TYR A 403 4.26 20.02 7.09
C TYR A 403 3.36 19.29 6.08
N PHE A 404 2.05 19.21 6.34
CA PHE A 404 1.06 18.67 5.40
C PHE A 404 0.52 19.71 4.41
N ASN A 405 1.12 20.91 4.40
CA ASN A 405 0.88 22.01 3.48
C ASN A 405 -0.58 22.51 3.51
N PHE A 406 -1.24 22.49 4.67
CA PHE A 406 -2.56 23.09 4.89
C PHE A 406 -2.45 24.57 5.29
N PRO A 407 -3.29 25.45 4.73
CA PRO A 407 -3.34 26.84 5.17
C PRO A 407 -3.93 26.93 6.58
N ALA A 408 -3.23 27.60 7.49
CA ALA A 408 -3.66 27.79 8.86
C ALA A 408 -3.63 29.27 9.27
N GLU A 409 -4.69 29.73 9.94
CA GLU A 409 -4.74 31.02 10.64
C GLU A 409 -4.60 30.78 12.13
N ILE A 410 -3.77 31.58 12.79
CA ILE A 410 -3.46 31.43 14.21
C ILE A 410 -3.97 32.65 14.96
N THR A 411 -4.74 32.41 16.01
CA THR A 411 -5.17 33.47 16.91
C THR A 411 -4.20 33.61 18.09
N ALA A 412 -4.25 34.75 18.78
CA ALA A 412 -3.57 34.88 20.06
C ALA A 412 -4.13 33.87 21.09
N VAL A 413 -3.35 33.60 22.15
CA VAL A 413 -3.81 32.85 23.32
C VAL A 413 -4.99 33.60 23.94
N LEU A 414 -6.14 32.93 24.07
CA LEU A 414 -7.36 33.48 24.64
C LEU A 414 -7.47 33.12 26.13
N SER A 415 -8.04 34.01 26.95
CA SER A 415 -8.36 33.69 28.34
C SER A 415 -9.58 32.77 28.44
N ASP A 416 -9.76 32.13 29.60
CA ASP A 416 -10.87 31.19 29.85
C ASP A 416 -12.22 31.88 30.09
N GLU A 417 -12.37 33.15 29.67
CA GLU A 417 -13.61 33.89 29.83
C GLU A 417 -14.61 33.50 28.75
N TYR A 418 -15.77 32.98 29.17
CA TYR A 418 -16.84 32.56 28.26
C TYR A 418 -17.30 33.68 27.30
N SER A 419 -17.22 34.94 27.73
CA SER A 419 -17.54 36.13 26.92
C SER A 419 -16.71 36.25 25.64
N ILE A 420 -15.51 35.67 25.60
CA ILE A 420 -14.60 35.72 24.44
C ILE A 420 -15.04 34.75 23.34
N PHE A 421 -15.83 33.72 23.67
CA PHE A 421 -16.28 32.69 22.72
C PHE A 421 -17.71 32.94 22.19
N LEU A 422 -18.37 33.99 22.65
CA LEU A 422 -19.69 34.41 22.16
C LEU A 422 -19.51 35.33 20.95
N PHE A 423 -19.46 34.75 19.76
CA PHE A 423 -19.61 35.45 18.48
C PHE A 423 -21.03 35.35 17.94
#